data_AF-A0A109WQH7-F1
#
_entry.id   AF-A0A109WQH7-F1
#
_cell.length_a   1.000
_cell.length_b   1.000
_cell.length_c   1.000
_cell.angle_alpha   90.00
_cell.angle_beta   90.00
_cell.angle_gamma   90.00
#
_symmetry.space_group_name_H-M   'P 1'
#
loop_
_entity.id
_entity.type
_entity.pdbx_description
1 polymer ?
#
loop_
_entity_poly.entity_id
_entity_poly.type
_entity_poly.pdbx_seq_one_letter_code
_entity_poly.pdbx_strand_id
1 'polypeptide(L)'
;MEHAVRATILGHSLVPEGDEQLHIFHYMLDDGGAGPARNESISLRTARVIVANLPDGNALIAMLRAIVDMQPDAYAALVGRQFRDAHG
;
A
#
# COMPACT_ATOMS: atom_id res chain seq x y z
N MET A 1 -16.07 -17.74 9.29
CA MET A 1 -14.77 -17.63 8.61
C MET A 1 -14.37 -16.17 8.73
N GLU A 2 -13.47 -15.85 9.64
CA GLU A 2 -12.90 -14.51 9.71
C GLU A 2 -11.97 -14.37 8.52
N HIS A 3 -12.17 -13.36 7.68
CA HIS A 3 -11.28 -13.13 6.54
C HIS A 3 -10.06 -12.35 7.07
N ALA A 4 -8.85 -12.72 6.63
CA ALA A 4 -7.64 -11.98 6.97
C ALA A 4 -7.62 -10.63 6.23
N VAL A 5 -7.05 -9.58 6.85
CA VAL A 5 -6.91 -8.28 6.17
C VAL A 5 -6.02 -8.47 4.93
N ARG A 6 -6.44 -7.86 3.82
CA ARG A 6 -5.72 -7.91 2.55
C ARG A 6 -5.60 -6.52 1.95
N ALA A 7 -4.39 -6.16 1.54
CA ALA A 7 -4.12 -4.94 0.79
C ALA A 7 -3.67 -5.29 -0.63
N THR A 8 -4.20 -4.59 -1.63
CA THR A 8 -3.87 -4.82 -3.06
C THR A 8 -3.55 -3.50 -3.72
N ILE A 9 -2.38 -3.37 -4.34
CA ILE A 9 -2.04 -2.16 -5.11
C ILE A 9 -2.77 -2.23 -6.45
N LEU A 10 -3.61 -1.24 -6.73
CA LEU A 10 -4.42 -1.17 -7.94
C LEU A 10 -3.74 -0.38 -9.06
N GLY A 11 -2.88 0.56 -8.69
CA GLY A 11 -2.22 1.44 -9.63
C GLY A 11 -1.42 2.52 -8.94
N HIS A 12 -0.78 3.36 -9.73
CA HIS A 12 -0.02 4.50 -9.25
C HIS A 12 -0.09 5.65 -10.26
N SER A 13 0.17 6.86 -9.82
CA SER A 13 0.08 8.07 -10.64
C SER A 13 1.17 9.05 -10.27
N LEU A 14 1.84 9.58 -11.28
CA LEU A 14 2.77 10.69 -11.13
C LEU A 14 1.97 11.99 -10.94
N VAL A 15 2.42 12.81 -9.99
CA VAL A 15 1.91 14.19 -9.88
C VAL A 15 2.73 15.07 -10.84
N PRO A 16 2.09 15.95 -11.65
CA PRO A 16 2.73 16.66 -12.76
C PRO A 16 3.96 17.50 -12.42
N GLU A 17 4.16 17.86 -11.15
CA GLU A 17 5.22 18.76 -10.69
C GLU A 17 6.57 18.07 -10.43
N GLY A 18 6.72 16.79 -10.77
CA GLY A 18 8.02 16.10 -10.81
C GLY A 18 8.63 15.74 -9.46
N ASP A 19 7.99 16.06 -8.33
CA ASP A 19 8.44 15.60 -7.02
C ASP A 19 7.98 14.14 -6.79
N GLU A 20 8.95 13.23 -6.75
CA GLU A 20 8.73 11.81 -6.48
C GLU A 20 8.02 11.58 -5.15
N GLN A 21 8.14 12.49 -4.19
CA GLN A 21 7.44 12.40 -2.91
C GLN A 21 5.92 12.59 -3.03
N LEU A 22 5.46 13.21 -4.13
CA LEU A 22 4.05 13.37 -4.46
C LEU A 22 3.49 12.19 -5.25
N HIS A 23 4.30 11.17 -5.59
CA HIS A 23 3.81 9.98 -6.26
C HIS A 23 2.67 9.32 -5.47
N ILE A 24 1.53 9.10 -6.12
CA ILE A 24 0.33 8.56 -5.46
C ILE A 24 0.18 7.09 -5.83
N PHE A 25 0.00 6.24 -4.82
CA PHE A 25 -0.39 4.83 -4.98
C PHE A 25 -1.86 4.68 -4.64
N HIS A 26 -2.59 3.96 -5.48
CA HIS A 26 -3.98 3.58 -5.27
C HIS A 26 -4.03 2.11 -4.85
N TYR A 27 -4.77 1.81 -3.81
CA TYR A 27 -4.87 0.46 -3.28
C TYR A 27 -6.28 0.13 -2.80
N MET A 28 -6.56 -1.16 -2.73
CA MET A 28 -7.77 -1.70 -2.12
C MET A 28 -7.42 -2.36 -0.81
N LEU A 29 -8.11 -1.98 0.27
CA LEU A 29 -8.03 -2.61 1.58
C LEU A 29 -9.31 -3.39 1.84
N ASP A 30 -9.16 -4.69 2.05
CA ASP A 30 -10.20 -5.59 2.50
C ASP A 30 -9.90 -5.93 3.96
N ASP A 31 -10.63 -5.34 4.89
CA ASP A 31 -10.42 -5.53 6.33
C ASP A 31 -10.93 -6.88 6.85
N GLY A 32 -11.39 -7.76 5.95
CA GLY A 32 -11.83 -9.12 6.29
C GLY A 32 -13.06 -9.21 7.21
N GLY A 33 -13.68 -8.07 7.52
CA GLY A 33 -14.96 -7.97 8.20
C GLY A 33 -16.14 -8.07 7.23
N ALA A 34 -17.35 -7.81 7.74
CA ALA A 34 -18.58 -7.83 6.96
C ALA A 34 -18.76 -6.62 6.00
N GLY A 35 -17.82 -5.68 6.01
CA GLY A 35 -17.87 -4.48 5.17
C GLY A 35 -17.27 -4.70 3.78
N PRO A 36 -17.62 -3.86 2.78
CA PRO A 36 -16.99 -3.91 1.47
C PRO A 36 -15.53 -3.48 1.54
N ALA A 37 -14.71 -4.01 0.64
CA ALA A 37 -13.36 -3.53 0.44
C ALA A 37 -13.36 -2.04 0.05
N ARG A 38 -12.39 -1.29 0.57
CA ARG A 38 -12.27 0.15 0.41
C ARG A 38 -11.15 0.46 -0.57
N ASN A 39 -11.41 1.37 -1.51
CA ASN A 39 -10.38 1.93 -2.37
C ASN A 39 -9.84 3.20 -1.71
N GLU A 40 -8.53 3.23 -1.50
CA GLU A 40 -7.83 4.33 -0.88
C GLU A 40 -6.61 4.73 -1.71
N SER A 41 -6.04 5.89 -1.38
CA SER A 41 -4.83 6.38 -2.01
C SER A 41 -3.88 6.97 -0.98
N ILE A 42 -2.58 6.90 -1.27
CA ILE A 42 -1.54 7.39 -0.38
C ILE A 42 -0.37 7.95 -1.19
N SER A 43 0.21 9.06 -0.74
CA SER A 43 1.44 9.57 -1.32
C SER A 43 2.67 8.81 -0.80
N LEU A 44 3.72 8.73 -1.61
CA LEU A 44 4.99 8.13 -1.22
C LEU A 44 5.56 8.77 0.05
N ARG A 45 5.43 10.10 0.18
CA ARG A 45 5.81 10.83 1.41
C ARG A 45 5.09 10.29 2.64
N THR A 46 3.77 10.14 2.57
CA THR A 46 2.99 9.64 3.69
C THR A 46 3.33 8.18 3.99
N ALA A 47 3.51 7.34 2.97
CA ALA A 47 3.95 5.96 3.14
C ALA A 47 5.28 5.87 3.90
N ARG A 48 6.27 6.70 3.54
CA ARG A 48 7.57 6.78 4.25
C ARG A 48 7.41 7.17 5.72
N VAL A 49 6.58 8.17 6.01
CA VAL A 49 6.31 8.61 7.40
C VAL A 49 5.67 7.48 8.22
N ILE A 50 4.69 6.79 7.65
CA ILE A 50 3.98 5.70 8.36
C ILE A 50 4.95 4.55 8.65
N VAL A 51 5.70 4.08 7.65
CA VAL A 51 6.64 2.95 7.79
C VAL A 51 7.74 3.25 8.80
N ALA A 52 8.20 4.50 8.89
CA ALA A 52 9.20 4.91 9.87
C ALA A 52 8.70 4.88 11.32
N ASN A 53 7.39 4.96 11.56
CA ASN A 53 6.81 5.09 12.89
C ASN A 53 6.02 3.87 13.35
N LEU A 54 5.62 2.98 12.44
CA LEU A 54 4.81 1.80 12.78
C LEU A 54 5.61 0.49 12.62
N PRO A 55 5.49 -0.43 13.59
CA PRO A 55 6.08 -1.75 13.47
C PRO A 55 5.43 -2.51 12.32
N ASP A 56 6.18 -3.46 11.75
CA ASP A 56 5.61 -4.41 10.81
C ASP A 56 4.56 -5.29 11.51
N GLY A 57 3.55 -5.78 10.77
CA GLY A 57 2.57 -6.68 11.37
C GLY A 57 1.15 -6.69 10.81
N ASN A 58 0.84 -5.90 9.78
CA ASN A 58 -0.41 -6.05 9.05
C ASN A 58 -0.23 -5.86 7.54
N ALA A 59 -1.22 -6.30 6.76
CA ALA A 59 -1.19 -6.24 5.30
C ALA A 59 -0.91 -4.84 4.74
N LEU A 60 -1.44 -3.80 5.39
CA LEU A 60 -1.24 -2.41 4.98
C LEU A 60 0.22 -1.99 5.18
N ILE A 61 0.81 -2.25 6.36
CA ILE A 61 2.22 -1.91 6.63
C ILE A 61 3.17 -2.67 5.70
N ALA A 62 2.91 -3.95 5.44
CA ALA A 62 3.68 -4.74 4.49
C ALA A 62 3.61 -4.16 3.06
N MET A 63 2.43 -3.70 2.64
CA MET A 63 2.24 -3.02 1.35
C MET A 63 3.00 -1.68 1.30
N LEU A 64 2.89 -0.85 2.35
CA LEU A 64 3.57 0.44 2.40
C LEU A 64 5.10 0.28 2.39
N ARG A 65 5.64 -0.73 3.08
CA ARG A 65 7.06 -1.09 3.03
C ARG A 65 7.49 -1.46 1.61
N ALA A 66 6.73 -2.32 0.93
CA ALA A 66 7.02 -2.69 -0.45
C ALA A 66 6.99 -1.49 -1.42
N ILE A 67 6.12 -0.50 -1.18
CA ILE A 67 6.13 0.76 -1.93
C ILE A 67 7.39 1.57 -1.66
N VAL A 68 7.77 1.71 -0.38
CA VAL A 68 8.92 2.52 0.06
C VAL A 68 10.25 1.93 -0.39
N ASP A 69 10.38 0.61 -0.39
CA ASP A 69 11.60 -0.11 -0.75
C ASP A 69 11.82 -0.23 -2.27
N MET A 70 10.76 0.01 -3.07
CA MET A 70 10.82 -0.11 -4.52
C MET A 70 11.42 1.14 -5.17
N GLN A 71 12.21 0.94 -6.23
CA GLN A 71 12.71 2.03 -7.06
C GLN A 71 11.60 2.59 -7.97
N PRO A 72 11.63 3.88 -8.32
CA PRO A 72 10.58 4.54 -9.10
C PRO A 72 10.28 3.89 -10.45
N ASP A 73 11.31 3.40 -11.16
CA ASP A 73 11.21 2.70 -12.43
C ASP A 73 10.53 1.33 -12.31
N ALA A 74 10.46 0.78 -11.09
CA ALA A 74 9.87 -0.52 -10.79
C ALA A 74 8.47 -0.44 -10.16
N TYR A 75 7.89 0.75 -9.98
CA TYR A 75 6.55 0.89 -9.39
C TYR A 75 5.44 0.16 -10.15
N ALA A 76 5.55 0.06 -11.48
CA ALA A 76 4.60 -0.70 -12.27
C ALA A 76 4.54 -2.19 -11.87
N ALA A 77 5.64 -2.75 -11.36
CA ALA A 77 5.70 -4.15 -10.90
C ALA A 77 4.95 -4.39 -9.58
N LEU A 78 4.58 -3.32 -8.86
CA LEU A 78 3.76 -3.43 -7.65
C LEU A 78 2.27 -3.56 -7.96
N VAL A 79 1.82 -3.15 -9.15
CA VAL A 79 0.40 -3.20 -9.53
C VAL A 79 -0.10 -4.64 -9.57
N GLY A 80 -1.21 -4.90 -8.90
CA GLY A 80 -1.80 -6.23 -8.72
C GLY A 80 -1.20 -7.05 -7.58
N ARG A 81 -0.12 -6.58 -6.93
CA ARG A 81 0.50 -7.27 -5.80
C ARG A 81 -0.43 -7.23 -4.59
N GLN A 82 -0.62 -8.40 -3.98
CA GLN A 82 -1.45 -8.59 -2.78
C GLN A 82 -0.58 -8.83 -1.55
N PHE A 83 -0.98 -8.23 -0.45
CA PHE A 83 -0.40 -8.37 0.87
C PHE A 83 -1.49 -8.87 1.81
N ARG A 84 -1.14 -9.76 2.72
CA ARG A 84 -2.06 -10.34 3.72
C ARG A 84 -1.43 -10.21 5.08
N ASP A 85 -2.24 -10.20 6.12
CA ASP A 85 -1.72 -10.30 7.47
C ASP A 85 -0.86 -11.56 7.60
N ALA A 86 0.32 -11.40 8.18
CA ALA A 86 1.04 -12.53 8.73
C ALA A 86 0.26 -12.94 9.98
N HIS A 87 -0.54 -14.01 9.88
CA HIS A 87 -1.09 -14.66 11.06
C HIS A 87 0.09 -14.97 12.00
N GLY A 88 0.14 -14.29 13.14
CA GLY A 88 0.86 -14.73 14.34
C GLY A 88 -0.01 -15.69 15.11
#